data_AF-A0A953WMM8-F1
#
_entry.id   AF-A0A953WMM8-F1
#
_cell.length_a   1.000
_cell.length_b   1.000
_cell.length_c   1.000
_cell.angle_alpha   90.00
_cell.angle_beta   90.00
_cell.angle_gamma   90.00
#
_symmetry.space_group_name_H-M   'P 1'
#
loop_
_entity.id
_entity.type
_entity.pdbx_description
1 polymer ?
#
loop_
_entity_poly.entity_id
_entity_poly.type
_entity_poly.pdbx_seq_one_letter_code
_entity_poly.pdbx_strand_id
1 'polypeptide(L)'
;MTITLERAQKALTRALEAAKAQNVPIAAVVVDRAGRMVAAARMDDVGFMNIGVAQRKAGTSANFGYPTQAMADLASKEPLILAAFTGDAEVMALAGGMPIKEGDKTIGAIGVAGGHYAQDHAIAAFAVGKE
;
A
#
# COMPACT_ATOMS: atom_id res chain seq x y z
N MET A 1 -6.67 -18.24 1.50
CA MET A 1 -6.82 -17.71 0.13
C MET A 1 -5.87 -16.54 -0.03
N THR A 2 -5.21 -16.44 -1.17
CA THR A 2 -4.16 -15.45 -1.41
C THR A 2 -4.30 -14.86 -2.81
N ILE A 3 -3.80 -13.65 -3.01
CA ILE A 3 -3.82 -12.99 -4.32
C ILE A 3 -2.99 -13.78 -5.35
N THR A 4 -3.48 -13.84 -6.59
CA THR A 4 -2.72 -14.43 -7.71
C THR A 4 -1.75 -13.40 -8.30
N LEU A 5 -0.69 -13.88 -8.98
CA LEU A 5 0.24 -13.00 -9.69
C LEU A 5 -0.47 -12.11 -10.72
N GLU A 6 -1.44 -12.65 -11.45
CA GLU A 6 -2.22 -11.90 -12.44
C GLU A 6 -2.99 -10.73 -11.81
N ARG A 7 -3.71 -10.97 -10.69
CA ARG A 7 -4.41 -9.90 -9.96
C ARG A 7 -3.43 -8.88 -9.40
N ALA A 8 -2.28 -9.32 -8.89
CA ALA A 8 -1.23 -8.44 -8.40
C ALA A 8 -0.67 -7.53 -9.51
N GLN A 9 -0.37 -8.08 -10.69
CA GLN A 9 0.07 -7.33 -11.86
C GLN A 9 -0.99 -6.35 -12.33
N LYS A 10 -2.27 -6.74 -12.34
CA LYS A 10 -3.37 -5.83 -12.69
C LYS A 10 -3.46 -4.64 -11.73
N ALA A 11 -3.37 -4.87 -10.42
CA ALA A 11 -3.36 -3.80 -9.42
C ALA A 11 -2.15 -2.87 -9.60
N LEU A 12 -0.97 -3.44 -9.85
CA LEU A 12 0.26 -2.70 -10.12
C LEU A 12 0.12 -1.79 -11.35
N THR A 13 -0.37 -2.32 -12.47
CA THR A 13 -0.57 -1.57 -13.72
C THR A 13 -1.51 -0.38 -13.50
N ARG A 14 -2.64 -0.59 -12.81
CA ARG A 14 -3.59 0.48 -12.49
C ARG A 14 -2.97 1.58 -11.62
N ALA A 15 -2.12 1.21 -10.66
CA ALA A 15 -1.39 2.18 -9.84
C ALA A 15 -0.45 3.04 -10.70
N LEU A 16 0.31 2.41 -11.59
CA LEU A 16 1.24 3.11 -12.50
C LEU A 16 0.51 4.02 -13.50
N GLU A 17 -0.65 3.60 -14.00
CA GLU A 17 -1.50 4.43 -14.88
C GLU A 17 -2.04 5.66 -14.15
N ALA A 18 -2.57 5.48 -12.93
CA ALA A 18 -3.06 6.59 -12.11
C ALA A 18 -1.96 7.58 -11.72
N ALA A 19 -0.75 7.07 -11.47
CA ALA A 19 0.43 7.86 -11.16
C ALA A 19 0.87 8.70 -12.38
N LYS A 20 0.92 8.10 -13.57
CA LYS A 20 1.20 8.79 -14.84
C LYS A 20 0.18 9.89 -15.13
N ALA A 21 -1.11 9.62 -14.94
CA ALA A 21 -2.18 10.59 -15.16
C ALA A 21 -2.07 11.83 -14.24
N GLN A 22 -1.44 11.67 -13.07
CA GLN A 22 -1.22 12.75 -12.10
C GLN A 22 0.18 13.38 -12.21
N ASN A 23 1.04 12.89 -13.11
CA ASN A 23 2.44 13.29 -13.23
C ASN A 23 3.22 13.14 -11.90
N VAL A 24 2.96 12.06 -11.17
CA VAL A 24 3.64 11.74 -9.90
C VAL A 24 4.37 10.42 -10.06
N PRO A 25 5.71 10.39 -10.10
CA PRO A 25 6.44 9.13 -10.19
C PRO A 25 6.37 8.38 -8.85
N ILE A 26 6.03 7.08 -8.88
CA ILE A 26 5.86 6.24 -7.68
C ILE A 26 6.63 4.91 -7.73
N ALA A 27 6.81 4.32 -6.56
CA ALA A 27 7.02 2.89 -6.36
C ALA A 27 5.72 2.24 -5.87
N ALA A 28 5.39 1.07 -6.40
CA ALA A 28 4.24 0.27 -6.00
C ALA A 28 4.69 -1.16 -5.69
N VAL A 29 4.18 -1.73 -4.61
CA VAL A 29 4.45 -3.11 -4.19
C VAL A 29 3.14 -3.79 -3.83
N VAL A 30 2.93 -5.00 -4.36
CA VAL A 30 1.82 -5.88 -3.98
C VAL A 30 2.36 -7.04 -3.17
N VAL A 31 1.72 -7.29 -2.02
CA VAL A 31 2.00 -8.41 -1.14
C VAL A 31 0.80 -9.36 -1.07
N ASP A 32 1.10 -10.60 -0.74
CA ASP A 32 0.13 -11.64 -0.45
C ASP A 32 -0.47 -11.49 0.97
N ARG A 33 -1.40 -12.37 1.36
CA ARG A 33 -2.02 -12.31 2.69
C ARG A 33 -1.03 -12.48 3.85
N ALA A 34 0.11 -13.16 3.61
CA ALA A 34 1.18 -13.35 4.58
C ALA A 34 2.21 -12.20 4.58
N GLY A 35 1.95 -11.12 3.82
CA GLY A 35 2.83 -9.97 3.71
C GLY A 35 4.06 -10.22 2.82
N ARG A 36 4.10 -11.32 2.06
CA ARG A 36 5.21 -11.65 1.16
C ARG A 36 5.00 -10.98 -0.20
N MET A 37 6.04 -10.37 -0.74
CA MET A 37 5.99 -9.66 -2.00
C MET A 37 5.63 -10.60 -3.15
N VAL A 38 4.65 -10.20 -3.96
CA VAL A 38 4.20 -10.90 -5.17
C VAL A 38 4.65 -10.17 -6.43
N ALA A 39 4.53 -8.84 -6.43
CA ALA A 39 4.91 -7.99 -7.55
C ALA A 39 5.37 -6.61 -7.06
N ALA A 40 6.26 -5.97 -7.81
CA ALA A 40 6.73 -4.61 -7.53
C ALA A 40 7.08 -3.89 -8.82
N ALA A 41 6.93 -2.55 -8.80
CA ALA A 41 7.42 -1.66 -9.84
C ALA A 41 7.90 -0.36 -9.21
N ARG A 42 8.93 0.25 -9.81
CA ARG A 42 9.41 1.59 -9.49
C ARG A 42 9.49 2.36 -10.80
N MET A 43 8.77 3.48 -10.87
CA MET A 43 8.87 4.39 -12.01
C MET A 43 10.26 5.05 -12.05
N ASP A 44 10.61 5.55 -13.23
CA ASP A 44 11.79 6.40 -13.39
C ASP A 44 11.72 7.61 -12.45
N ASP A 45 12.89 8.15 -12.08
CA ASP A 45 13.05 9.30 -11.18
C ASP A 45 12.50 9.16 -9.74
N VAL A 46 12.05 7.95 -9.35
CA VAL A 46 11.67 7.66 -7.96
C VAL A 46 12.88 7.20 -7.14
N GLY A 47 13.13 7.86 -6.02
CA GLY A 47 14.20 7.49 -5.08
C GLY A 47 14.08 6.04 -4.57
N PHE A 48 15.23 5.35 -4.45
CA PHE A 48 15.29 3.90 -4.19
C PHE A 48 14.60 3.44 -2.90
N MET A 49 14.55 4.30 -1.87
CA MET A 49 13.90 4.02 -0.58
C MET A 49 12.39 3.74 -0.71
N ASN A 50 11.75 4.26 -1.74
CA ASN A 50 10.29 4.18 -1.89
C ASN A 50 9.78 2.75 -2.11
N ILE A 51 10.59 1.81 -2.65
CA ILE A 51 10.20 0.40 -2.72
C ILE A 51 10.01 -0.19 -1.33
N GLY A 52 10.95 0.07 -0.40
CA GLY A 52 10.83 -0.39 0.98
C GLY A 52 9.67 0.25 1.72
N VAL A 53 9.42 1.55 1.50
CA VAL A 53 8.27 2.26 2.07
C VAL A 53 6.95 1.68 1.54
N ALA A 54 6.83 1.49 0.22
CA ALA A 54 5.66 0.89 -0.41
C ALA A 54 5.42 -0.54 0.11
N GLN A 55 6.47 -1.36 0.23
CA GLN A 55 6.37 -2.71 0.77
C GLN A 55 5.85 -2.73 2.21
N ARG A 56 6.36 -1.85 3.09
CA ARG A 56 5.88 -1.74 4.48
C ARG A 56 4.43 -1.28 4.56
N LYS A 57 4.03 -0.30 3.75
CA LYS A 57 2.62 0.13 3.65
C LYS A 57 1.71 -1.04 3.20
N ALA A 58 2.14 -1.81 2.20
CA ALA A 58 1.42 -2.99 1.72
C ALA A 58 1.30 -4.05 2.83
N GLY A 59 2.42 -4.43 3.45
CA GLY A 59 2.45 -5.42 4.54
C GLY A 59 1.58 -5.02 5.72
N THR A 60 1.64 -3.74 6.12
CA THR A 60 0.76 -3.18 7.15
C THR A 60 -0.71 -3.36 6.76
N SER A 61 -1.09 -2.93 5.56
CA SER A 61 -2.48 -3.04 5.10
C SER A 61 -2.96 -4.49 4.97
N ALA A 62 -2.09 -5.42 4.54
CA ALA A 62 -2.39 -6.85 4.46
C ALA A 62 -2.60 -7.47 5.85
N ASN A 63 -1.81 -7.05 6.85
CA ASN A 63 -1.91 -7.55 8.22
C ASN A 63 -3.22 -7.12 8.89
N PHE A 64 -3.52 -5.82 8.83
CA PHE A 64 -4.68 -5.25 9.54
C PHE A 64 -5.97 -5.31 8.73
N GLY A 65 -5.90 -5.44 7.40
CA GLY A 65 -7.07 -5.45 6.52
C GLY A 65 -7.74 -4.08 6.32
N TYR A 66 -7.02 -3.00 6.68
CA TYR A 66 -7.46 -1.61 6.57
C TYR A 66 -6.48 -0.78 5.72
N PRO A 67 -6.93 0.32 5.11
CA PRO A 67 -6.03 1.29 4.51
C PRO A 67 -5.07 1.87 5.57
N THR A 68 -3.81 2.08 5.22
CA THR A 68 -2.84 2.67 6.17
C THR A 68 -3.18 4.11 6.57
N GLN A 69 -4.02 4.80 5.79
CA GLN A 69 -4.62 6.09 6.17
C GLN A 69 -5.46 5.97 7.44
N ALA A 70 -6.32 4.94 7.55
CA ALA A 70 -7.15 4.74 8.74
C ALA A 70 -6.29 4.49 9.99
N MET A 71 -5.14 3.85 9.80
CA MET A 71 -4.17 3.59 10.86
C MET A 71 -3.43 4.86 11.28
N ALA A 72 -3.04 5.70 10.32
CA ALA A 72 -2.47 7.02 10.59
C ALA A 72 -3.47 7.90 11.37
N ASP A 73 -4.74 7.88 10.97
CA ASP A 73 -5.79 8.65 11.64
C ASP A 73 -6.01 8.18 13.08
N LEU A 74 -5.98 6.87 13.32
CA LEU A 74 -6.09 6.29 14.67
C LEU A 74 -4.88 6.67 15.53
N ALA A 75 -3.66 6.50 15.02
CA ALA A 75 -2.43 6.85 15.72
C ALA A 75 -2.36 8.35 16.06
N SER A 76 -2.95 9.22 15.23
CA SER A 76 -2.98 10.67 15.49
C SER A 76 -3.85 11.05 16.70
N LYS A 77 -4.79 10.18 17.08
CA LYS A 77 -5.76 10.40 18.18
C LYS A 77 -5.40 9.63 19.44
N GLU A 78 -4.66 8.53 19.31
CA GLU A 78 -4.38 7.59 20.39
C GLU A 78 -2.87 7.44 20.63
N PRO A 79 -2.29 8.13 21.63
CA PRO A 79 -0.84 8.11 21.88
C PRO A 79 -0.24 6.71 22.10
N LEU A 80 -1.00 5.80 22.72
CA LEU A 80 -0.57 4.41 22.91
C LEU A 80 -0.47 3.64 21.59
N ILE A 81 -1.39 3.88 20.66
CA ILE A 81 -1.37 3.28 19.33
C ILE A 81 -0.22 3.84 18.50
N LEU A 82 0.02 5.16 18.59
CA LEU A 82 1.19 5.78 17.97
C LEU A 82 2.49 5.12 18.46
N ALA A 83 2.66 4.99 19.77
CA ALA A 83 3.84 4.34 20.35
C ALA A 83 3.99 2.90 19.83
N ALA A 84 2.92 2.11 19.82
CA ALA A 84 2.93 0.74 19.31
C ALA A 84 3.34 0.65 17.82
N PHE A 85 2.78 1.51 16.96
CA PHE A 85 3.11 1.51 15.53
C PHE A 85 4.52 2.01 15.25
N THR A 86 5.02 2.99 16.01
CA THR A 86 6.39 3.48 15.85
C THR A 86 7.46 2.52 16.38
N GLY A 87 7.10 1.64 17.32
CA GLY A 87 7.98 0.62 17.89
C GLY A 87 8.19 -0.60 17.01
N ASP A 88 7.37 -0.79 15.97
CA ASP A 88 7.44 -1.94 15.07
C ASP A 88 7.96 -1.51 13.69
N ALA A 89 9.12 -2.04 13.30
CA ALA A 89 9.76 -1.72 12.02
C ALA A 89 8.97 -2.23 10.80
N GLU A 90 8.07 -3.18 10.95
CA GLU A 90 7.24 -3.70 9.86
C GLU A 90 5.98 -2.83 9.64
N VAL A 91 5.52 -2.13 10.67
CA VAL A 91 4.35 -1.25 10.60
C VAL A 91 4.72 0.10 9.96
N MET A 92 3.87 0.55 9.04
CA MET A 92 3.95 1.86 8.42
C MET A 92 2.56 2.50 8.40
N ALA A 93 2.23 3.21 9.48
CA ALA A 93 1.00 3.99 9.62
C ALA A 93 1.09 5.34 8.87
N LEU A 94 1.39 5.26 7.57
CA LEU A 94 1.43 6.39 6.64
C LEU A 94 0.60 6.03 5.42
N ALA A 95 -0.25 6.95 4.96
CA ALA A 95 -1.19 6.72 3.88
C ALA A 95 -0.50 6.26 2.58
N GLY A 96 -1.13 5.30 1.88
CA GLY A 96 -0.62 4.70 0.65
C GLY A 96 -0.66 3.18 0.59
N GLY A 97 -1.03 2.50 1.68
CA GLY A 97 -1.36 1.07 1.70
C GLY A 97 -2.88 0.86 1.60
N MET A 98 -3.29 -0.14 0.80
CA MET A 98 -4.68 -0.48 0.55
C MET A 98 -4.88 -2.01 0.49
N PRO A 99 -5.85 -2.58 1.21
CA PRO A 99 -6.08 -4.02 1.17
C PRO A 99 -6.73 -4.41 -0.16
N ILE A 100 -6.33 -5.54 -0.70
CA ILE A 100 -7.01 -6.20 -1.83
C ILE A 100 -7.91 -7.26 -1.23
N LYS A 101 -9.21 -7.16 -1.49
CA LYS A 101 -10.24 -8.00 -0.88
C LYS A 101 -10.95 -8.86 -1.91
N GLU A 102 -11.49 -9.97 -1.44
CA GLU A 102 -12.50 -10.76 -2.13
C GLU A 102 -13.67 -10.99 -1.15
N GLY A 103 -14.78 -10.31 -1.41
CA GLY A 103 -15.80 -10.06 -0.39
C GLY A 103 -15.18 -9.36 0.83
N ASP A 104 -15.42 -9.88 2.03
CA ASP A 104 -14.87 -9.32 3.28
C ASP A 104 -13.44 -9.78 3.59
N LYS A 105 -12.89 -10.71 2.80
CA LYS A 105 -11.59 -11.33 3.08
C LYS A 105 -10.47 -10.56 2.40
N THR A 106 -9.52 -10.06 3.18
CA THR A 106 -8.24 -9.58 2.65
C THR A 106 -7.45 -10.75 2.08
N ILE A 107 -7.07 -10.67 0.81
CA ILE A 107 -6.27 -11.69 0.11
C ILE A 107 -4.82 -11.23 -0.18
N GLY A 108 -4.56 -9.95 0.05
CA GLY A 108 -3.27 -9.29 -0.14
C GLY A 108 -3.43 -7.79 0.05
N ALA A 109 -2.43 -7.01 -0.33
CA ALA A 109 -2.51 -5.56 -0.32
C ALA A 109 -1.54 -4.94 -1.32
N ILE A 110 -1.84 -3.71 -1.73
CA ILE A 110 -0.91 -2.85 -2.47
C ILE A 110 -0.44 -1.70 -1.58
N GLY A 111 0.82 -1.33 -1.71
CA GLY A 111 1.40 -0.14 -1.13
C GLY A 111 2.02 0.74 -2.21
N VAL A 112 1.86 2.05 -2.07
CA VAL A 112 2.35 3.08 -2.99
C VAL A 112 3.17 4.10 -2.20
N ALA A 113 4.31 4.51 -2.77
CA ALA A 113 5.19 5.54 -2.20
C ALA A 113 5.91 6.32 -3.30
N GLY A 114 6.03 7.64 -3.15
CA GLY A 114 6.83 8.49 -4.01
C GLY A 114 6.25 9.90 -4.17
N GLY A 115 4.92 10.02 -4.08
CA GLY A 115 4.24 11.31 -4.00
C GLY A 115 4.07 11.80 -2.58
N HIS A 116 3.22 12.82 -2.42
CA HIS A 116 2.66 13.14 -1.11
C HIS A 116 1.76 11.99 -0.64
N TYR A 117 1.69 11.72 0.67
CA TYR A 117 0.96 10.56 1.21
C TYR A 117 -0.52 10.52 0.79
N ALA A 118 -1.16 11.68 0.59
CA ALA A 118 -2.52 11.78 0.07
C ALA A 118 -2.65 11.30 -1.39
N GLN A 119 -1.64 11.59 -2.23
CA GLN A 119 -1.57 11.10 -3.62
C GLN A 119 -1.31 9.60 -3.63
N ASP A 120 -0.37 9.12 -2.81
CA ASP A 120 -0.11 7.68 -2.65
C ASP A 120 -1.40 6.93 -2.27
N HIS A 121 -2.18 7.47 -1.34
CA HIS A 121 -3.46 6.89 -0.92
C HIS A 121 -4.48 6.84 -2.07
N ALA A 122 -4.65 7.95 -2.80
CA ALA A 122 -5.58 8.01 -3.92
C ALA A 122 -5.20 7.02 -5.04
N ILE A 123 -3.90 6.90 -5.35
CA ILE A 123 -3.39 5.94 -6.33
C ILE A 123 -3.60 4.50 -5.85
N ALA A 124 -3.29 4.19 -4.60
CA ALA A 124 -3.50 2.86 -4.03
C ALA A 124 -5.00 2.48 -4.00
N ALA A 125 -5.89 3.41 -3.66
CA ALA A 125 -7.34 3.22 -3.70
C ALA A 125 -7.83 2.95 -5.13
N PHE A 126 -7.34 3.70 -6.11
CA PHE A 126 -7.67 3.49 -7.51
C PHE A 126 -7.19 2.12 -8.01
N ALA A 127 -6.00 1.68 -7.57
CA ALA A 127 -5.39 0.43 -8.00
C ALA A 127 -6.21 -0.83 -7.65
N VAL A 128 -6.83 -0.86 -6.47
CA VAL A 128 -7.64 -2.01 -6.03
C VAL A 128 -9.04 -2.02 -6.66
N GLY A 129 -9.58 -0.86 -7.05
CA GLY A 129 -10.92 -0.75 -7.63
C GLY A 129 -12.06 -1.07 -6.65
N LYS A 130 -13.29 -0.78 -7.09
CA LYS A 130 -14.50 -1.33 -6.49
C LYS A 130 -14.85 -2.55 -7.34
N GLU A 131 -14.62 -3.75 -6.84
CA GLU A 131 -15.28 -4.95 -7.36
C GLU A 131 -16.73 -4.98 -6.84
#